data_AF-A0A929EF89-F1
#
_entry.id   AF-A0A929EF89-F1
#
_cell.length_a   1.000
_cell.length_b   1.000
_cell.length_c   1.000
_cell.angle_alpha   90.00
_cell.angle_beta   90.00
_cell.angle_gamma   90.00
#
_symmetry.space_group_name_H-M   'P 1'
#
loop_
_entity.id
_entity.type
_entity.pdbx_description
1 polymer ?
#
loop_
_entity_poly.entity_id
_entity_poly.type
_entity_poly.pdbx_seq_one_letter_code
_entity_poly.pdbx_strand_id
1 'polypeptide(L)'
;MKLKVDTEAFYEGLSAGAGDLRGLLWPLAGLSSRERAIFMEYHYWRTHMKVIAKSHRISLGRTYEILYRAEEKVAIARAQEEETGD
;
A
#
# COMPACT_ATOMS: atom_id res chain seq x y z
N MET A 1 17.89 -2.05 -18.85
CA MET A 1 17.94 -0.78 -18.10
C MET A 1 16.85 -0.82 -17.04
N LYS A 2 17.19 -1.01 -15.75
CA LYS A 2 16.20 -1.00 -14.65
C LYS A 2 15.91 0.47 -14.32
N LEU A 3 14.74 0.96 -14.69
CA LEU A 3 14.22 2.23 -14.18
C LEU A 3 14.02 2.07 -12.67
N LYS A 4 14.97 2.57 -11.87
CA LYS A 4 14.72 2.88 -10.47
C LYS A 4 13.91 4.17 -10.47
N VAL A 5 12.59 4.01 -10.44
CA VAL A 5 11.70 5.14 -10.19
C VAL A 5 11.90 5.52 -8.74
N ASP A 6 12.36 6.75 -8.53
CA ASP A 6 12.37 7.37 -7.21
C ASP A 6 10.90 7.63 -6.83
N THR A 7 10.40 6.79 -5.93
CA THR A 7 9.01 6.86 -5.47
C THR A 7 8.75 8.15 -4.69
N GLU A 8 9.75 8.66 -3.97
CA GLU A 8 9.63 9.94 -3.26
C GLU A 8 9.40 11.07 -4.26
N ALA A 9 10.29 11.20 -5.25
CA ALA A 9 10.18 12.22 -6.28
C ALA A 9 8.89 12.09 -7.12
N PHE A 10 8.41 10.86 -7.37
CA PHE A 10 7.16 10.63 -8.12
C PHE A 10 5.93 11.15 -7.37
N TYR A 11 5.84 10.88 -6.06
CA TYR A 11 4.69 11.28 -5.26
C TYR A 11 4.76 12.75 -4.80
N GLU A 12 5.96 13.33 -4.65
CA GLU A 12 6.14 14.76 -4.42
C GLU A 12 5.66 15.60 -5.61
N GLY A 13 5.85 15.12 -6.84
CA GLY A 13 5.39 15.80 -8.07
C GLY A 13 3.87 15.89 -8.22
N LEU A 14 3.10 15.08 -7.48
CA LEU A 14 1.64 15.14 -7.44
C LEU A 14 1.18 16.27 -6.50
N SER A 15 1.23 17.52 -6.97
CA SER A 15 0.78 18.69 -6.19
C SER A 15 -0.52 19.35 -6.71
N ALA A 16 -1.28 19.88 -5.74
CA ALA A 16 -2.44 20.79 -5.80
C ALA A 16 -3.77 20.33 -6.43
N GLY A 17 -3.80 19.46 -7.45
CA GLY A 17 -5.06 18.93 -8.02
C GLY A 17 -5.41 17.49 -7.60
N ALA A 18 -4.43 16.80 -7.02
CA ALA A 18 -4.42 15.36 -6.79
C ALA A 18 -4.15 15.00 -5.32
N GLY A 19 -4.45 15.91 -4.38
CA GLY A 19 -4.22 15.68 -2.94
C GLY A 19 -4.84 14.37 -2.42
N ASP A 20 -5.97 13.97 -3.03
CA ASP A 20 -6.66 12.72 -2.75
C ASP A 20 -5.86 11.48 -3.24
N LEU A 21 -5.22 11.58 -4.40
CA LEU A 21 -4.40 10.50 -4.98
C LEU A 21 -3.05 10.36 -4.26
N ARG A 22 -2.42 11.45 -3.85
CA ARG A 22 -1.18 11.39 -3.06
C ARG A 22 -1.44 10.71 -1.71
N GLY A 23 -2.46 11.15 -0.96
CA GLY A 23 -2.83 10.53 0.33
C GLY A 23 -3.27 9.06 0.20
N LEU A 24 -3.83 8.68 -0.94
CA LEU A 24 -4.20 7.29 -1.24
C LEU A 24 -2.98 6.41 -1.54
N LEU A 25 -2.03 6.91 -2.34
CA LEU A 25 -0.97 6.11 -2.94
C LEU A 25 0.35 6.15 -2.17
N TRP A 26 0.64 7.25 -1.48
CA TRP A 26 1.87 7.42 -0.72
C TRP A 26 2.08 6.33 0.34
N PRO A 27 1.07 5.99 1.19
CA PRO A 27 1.25 4.94 2.20
C PRO A 27 1.51 3.55 1.60
N LEU A 28 1.19 3.36 0.32
CA LEU A 28 1.42 2.10 -0.39
C LEU A 28 2.85 1.99 -0.95
N ALA A 29 3.62 3.08 -1.00
CA ALA A 29 4.96 3.11 -1.56
C ALA A 29 5.92 2.16 -0.83
N GLY A 30 5.85 2.13 0.51
CA GLY A 30 6.66 1.27 1.37
C GLY A 30 6.28 -0.21 1.37
N LEU A 31 5.21 -0.59 0.68
CA LEU A 31 4.77 -1.97 0.56
C LEU A 31 5.50 -2.69 -0.57
N SER A 32 5.90 -3.93 -0.31
CA SER A 32 6.32 -4.86 -1.36
C SER A 32 5.18 -5.11 -2.36
N SER A 33 5.50 -5.57 -3.57
CA SER A 33 4.48 -5.84 -4.61
C SER A 33 3.38 -6.78 -4.11
N ARG A 34 3.72 -7.76 -3.27
CA ARG A 34 2.77 -8.72 -2.72
C ARG A 34 1.90 -8.12 -1.60
N GLU A 35 2.50 -7.38 -0.67
CA GLU A 35 1.76 -6.65 0.37
C GLU A 35 0.77 -5.68 -0.25
N ARG A 36 1.22 -4.91 -1.25
CA ARG A 36 0.40 -3.94 -1.97
C ARG A 36 -0.79 -4.59 -2.68
N ALA A 37 -0.56 -5.68 -3.40
CA ALA A 37 -1.63 -6.39 -4.10
C ALA A 37 -2.70 -6.92 -3.14
N ILE A 38 -2.28 -7.59 -2.06
CA ILE A 38 -3.21 -8.12 -1.04
C ILE A 38 -3.95 -6.99 -0.34
N PHE A 39 -3.26 -5.91 0.02
CA PHE A 39 -3.86 -4.73 0.64
C PHE A 39 -4.93 -4.11 -0.27
N MET A 40 -4.63 -3.91 -1.56
CA MET A 40 -5.58 -3.30 -2.49
C MET A 40 -6.78 -4.20 -2.79
N GLU A 41 -6.54 -5.49 -3.00
CA GLU A 41 -7.61 -6.47 -3.22
C GLU A 41 -8.61 -6.48 -2.06
N TYR A 42 -8.10 -6.40 -0.83
CA TYR A 42 -8.93 -6.42 0.37
C TYR A 42 -9.64 -5.08 0.62
N HIS A 43 -8.91 -3.97 0.69
CA HIS A 43 -9.47 -2.67 1.10
C HIS A 43 -10.19 -1.92 -0.02
N TYR A 44 -9.62 -1.91 -1.23
CA TYR A 44 -10.17 -1.13 -2.34
C TYR A 44 -11.13 -1.92 -3.20
N TRP A 45 -10.81 -3.17 -3.52
CA TRP A 45 -11.71 -4.03 -4.32
C TRP A 45 -12.70 -4.81 -3.47
N ARG A 46 -12.59 -4.76 -2.15
CA ARG A 46 -13.48 -5.46 -1.20
C ARG A 46 -13.56 -6.97 -1.49
N THR A 47 -12.46 -7.54 -1.94
CA THR A 47 -12.37 -8.96 -2.31
C THR A 47 -12.30 -9.82 -1.06
N HIS A 48 -13.11 -10.87 -1.01
CA HIS A 48 -13.12 -11.79 0.13
C HIS A 48 -11.76 -12.51 0.28
N MET A 49 -11.24 -12.60 1.51
CA MET A 49 -9.88 -13.09 1.79
C MET A 49 -9.59 -14.49 1.21
N LYS A 50 -10.56 -15.40 1.22
CA LYS A 50 -10.43 -16.73 0.58
C LYS A 50 -10.12 -16.66 -0.92
N VAL A 51 -10.67 -15.68 -1.63
CA VAL A 51 -10.42 -15.47 -3.06
C VAL A 51 -9.01 -14.92 -3.28
N ILE A 52 -8.59 -13.96 -2.45
CA ILE A 52 -7.24 -13.40 -2.45
C ILE A 52 -6.21 -14.52 -2.21
N ALA A 53 -6.39 -15.32 -1.17
CA ALA A 53 -5.49 -16.44 -0.85
C ALA A 53 -5.35 -17.41 -2.03
N LYS A 54 -6.47 -17.73 -2.69
CA LYS A 54 -6.48 -18.59 -3.88
C LYS A 54 -5.76 -17.94 -5.07
N SER A 55 -6.00 -16.65 -5.32
CA SER A 55 -5.35 -15.86 -6.39
C SER A 55 -3.83 -15.84 -6.23
N HIS A 56 -3.35 -15.60 -5.01
CA HIS A 56 -1.92 -15.52 -4.67
C HIS A 56 -1.26 -16.89 -4.45
N ARG A 57 -2.03 -17.98 -4.51
CA ARG A 57 -1.57 -19.37 -4.29
C ARG A 57 -0.85 -19.56 -2.95
N ILE A 58 -1.40 -18.97 -1.89
CA ILE A 58 -0.89 -19.05 -0.52
C ILE A 58 -2.01 -19.45 0.44
N SER A 59 -1.65 -19.88 1.65
CA SER A 59 -2.64 -20.24 2.66
C SER A 59 -3.44 -19.01 3.12
N LEU A 60 -4.66 -19.25 3.61
CA LEU A 60 -5.50 -18.18 4.17
C LEU A 60 -4.79 -17.47 5.33
N GLY A 61 -4.18 -18.23 6.25
CA GLY A 61 -3.41 -17.66 7.37
C GLY A 61 -2.25 -16.79 6.91
N ARG A 62 -1.48 -17.24 5.90
CA ARG A 62 -0.38 -16.43 5.35
C ARG A 62 -0.87 -15.16 4.66
N THR A 63 -2.06 -15.20 4.05
CA THR A 63 -2.68 -14.03 3.44
C THR A 63 -3.04 -12.98 4.49
N TYR A 64 -3.62 -13.41 5.63
CA TYR A 64 -3.87 -12.53 6.77
C TYR A 64 -2.59 -11.94 7.37
N GLU A 65 -1.54 -12.75 7.55
CA GLU A 65 -0.25 -12.23 8.04
C GLU A 65 0.33 -11.15 7.13
N ILE A 66 0.25 -11.34 5.81
CA ILE A 66 0.76 -10.34 4.86
C ILE A 66 -0.10 -9.08 4.89
N LEU A 67 -1.43 -9.22 4.96
CA LEU A 67 -2.33 -8.07 5.08
C LEU A 67 -2.02 -7.29 6.36
N TYR A 68 -1.91 -7.96 7.50
CA TYR A 68 -1.61 -7.33 8.79
C TYR A 68 -0.31 -6.51 8.74
N ARG A 69 0.77 -7.08 8.20
CA ARG A 69 2.04 -6.36 8.02
C ARG A 69 1.93 -5.17 7.08
N ALA A 70 1.12 -5.29 6.02
CA ALA A 70 0.87 -4.19 5.10
C ALA A 70 0.11 -3.05 5.80
N GLU A 71 -0.91 -3.38 6.59
CA GLU A 71 -1.69 -2.42 7.39
C GLU A 71 -0.81 -1.70 8.43
N GLU A 72 0.07 -2.43 9.11
CA GLU A 72 1.01 -1.85 10.07
C GLU A 72 1.94 -0.81 9.41
N LYS A 73 2.52 -1.15 8.25
CA LYS A 73 3.37 -0.22 7.49
C LYS A 73 2.62 1.02 7.02
N VAL A 74 1.37 0.85 6.55
CA VAL A 74 0.52 1.96 6.13
C VAL A 74 0.16 2.86 7.31
N ALA A 75 -0.14 2.28 8.47
CA ALA A 75 -0.43 3.04 9.68
C ALA A 75 0.78 3.87 10.15
N ILE A 76 1.98 3.28 10.14
CA ILE A 76 3.23 3.98 10.47
C ILE A 76 3.49 5.12 9.48
N ALA A 77 3.37 4.88 8.18
CA ALA A 77 3.59 5.90 7.16
C ALA A 77 2.66 7.10 7.32
N ARG A 78 1.40 6.86 7.69
CA ARG A 78 0.42 7.93 7.96
C ARG A 78 0.75 8.72 9.22
N ALA A 79 1.15 8.05 10.30
CA ALA A 79 1.57 8.72 11.53
C ALA A 79 2.79 9.63 11.31
N GLN A 80 3.74 9.21 10.47
CA GLN A 80 4.92 10.01 10.12
C GLN A 80 4.57 11.24 9.27
N GLU A 81 3.58 11.17 8.39
CA GLU A 81 3.08 12.35 7.67
C GLU A 81 2.41 13.36 8.61
N GLU A 82 1.67 12.90 9.61
CA GLU A 82 1.04 13.77 10.62
C GLU A 82 2.08 14.51 11.49
N GLU A 83 3.19 13.86 11.85
CA GLU A 83 4.27 14.47 12.65
C GLU A 83 5.16 15.44 11.86
N THR A 84 5.22 15.31 10.53
CA THR A 84 6.07 16.16 9.66
C THR A 84 5.31 17.36 9.09
N GLY A 85 4.00 17.45 9.35
CA GLY A 85 3.10 18.48 8.82
C GLY A 85 2.91 19.73 9.71
N ASP A 86 3.57 19.80 10.88
CA ASP A 86 3.66 20.99 11.77
C ASP A 86 5.01 21.72 11.60
#